data_AF-A0A7X5N186-F1
#
_entry.id   AF-A0A7X5N186-F1
#
_cell.length_a   1.000
_cell.length_b   1.000
_cell.length_c   1.000
_cell.angle_alpha   90.00
_cell.angle_beta   90.00
_cell.angle_gamma   90.00
#
_symmetry.space_group_name_H-M   'P 1'
#
loop_
_entity.id
_entity.type
_entity.pdbx_description
1 polymer ?
#
loop_
_entity_poly.entity_id
_entity_poly.type
_entity_poly.pdbx_seq_one_letter_code
_entity_poly.pdbx_strand_id
1 'polypeptide(L)'
;IAVANGFLIVGTCGLALWLWSRGQISVGAITLATGLVIRIHNMSGWIMWTVNGIFEDIGSVQDGMQTISQPVLVQDAPDAVPLQVTHGQVQFEHIHFHYGKRGGVIAGLDLQVRAGEKIGLVGPSGAGKSTLVNVLLRLYDLEQGRILIDGQDIAQVTQESLRGQIGLVTQDTSLLHRSIRDNLLYGRPQASDAQMLEAVRKARA
;
A
#
# COMPACT_ATOMS: atom_id res chain seq x y z
N ILE A 1 1.50 -9.47 40.02
CA ILE A 1 1.18 -8.14 40.62
C ILE A 1 0.29 -8.26 41.85
N ALA A 2 -0.87 -8.90 41.77
CA ALA A 2 -1.80 -9.03 42.90
C ALA A 2 -1.14 -9.59 44.18
N VAL A 3 -0.34 -10.64 44.06
CA VAL A 3 0.40 -11.25 45.19
C VAL A 3 1.41 -10.27 45.79
N ALA A 4 2.21 -9.59 44.96
CA ALA A 4 3.21 -8.62 45.40
C ALA A 4 2.56 -7.40 46.10
N ASN A 5 1.45 -6.89 45.55
CA ASN A 5 0.71 -5.80 46.17
C ASN A 5 0.04 -6.23 47.48
N GLY A 6 -0.43 -7.48 47.56
CA GLY A 6 -0.96 -8.07 48.80
C GLY A 6 0.10 -8.13 49.89
N PHE A 7 1.32 -8.59 49.56
CA PHE A 7 2.45 -8.57 50.50
C PHE A 7 2.84 -7.15 50.94
N LEU A 8 2.80 -6.16 50.03
CA LEU A 8 3.07 -4.77 50.36
C LEU A 8 2.06 -4.22 51.37
N ILE A 9 0.77 -4.50 51.18
CA ILE A 9 -0.32 -4.07 52.07
C ILE A 9 -0.18 -4.74 53.44
N VAL A 10 -0.14 -6.07 53.47
CA VAL A 10 -0.11 -6.84 54.73
C VAL A 10 1.19 -6.58 55.49
N GLY A 11 2.32 -6.53 54.79
CA GLY A 11 3.63 -6.25 55.39
C GLY A 11 3.74 -4.85 55.98
N THR A 12 3.28 -3.83 55.26
CA THR A 12 3.34 -2.44 55.74
C THR A 12 2.37 -2.20 56.88
N CYS A 13 1.13 -2.68 56.79
CA CYS A 13 0.15 -2.58 57.88
C CYS A 13 0.60 -3.36 59.12
N GLY A 14 1.12 -4.58 58.95
CA GLY A 14 1.64 -5.39 60.04
C GLY A 14 2.82 -4.75 60.75
N LEU A 15 3.79 -4.21 60.00
CA LEU A 15 4.94 -3.51 60.55
C LEU A 15 4.52 -2.21 61.28
N ALA A 16 3.58 -1.44 60.70
CA ALA A 16 3.07 -0.22 61.31
C ALA A 16 2.36 -0.51 62.65
N LEU A 17 1.50 -1.54 62.69
CA LEU A 17 0.83 -1.95 63.94
C LEU A 17 1.82 -2.44 64.99
N TRP A 18 2.87 -3.16 64.59
CA TRP A 18 3.90 -3.64 65.51
C TRP A 18 4.78 -2.51 66.07
N LEU A 19 5.15 -1.53 65.26
CA LEU A 19 5.90 -0.35 65.72
C LEU A 19 5.06 0.52 66.65
N TRP A 20 3.76 0.63 66.38
CA TRP A 20 2.82 1.37 67.22
C TRP A 20 2.64 0.70 68.58
N SER A 21 2.53 -0.63 68.64
CA SER A 21 2.41 -1.36 69.91
C SER A 21 3.65 -1.24 70.80
N ARG A 22 4.82 -0.92 70.23
CA ARG A 22 6.07 -0.60 70.95
C ARG A 22 6.22 0.89 71.29
N GLY A 23 5.24 1.73 70.96
CA GLY A 23 5.28 3.17 71.20
C GLY A 23 6.28 3.95 70.32
N GLN A 24 6.78 3.35 69.24
CA GLN A 24 7.82 3.94 68.39
C GLN A 24 7.25 4.87 67.31
N ILE A 25 5.96 4.76 66.98
CA ILE A 25 5.29 5.60 65.99
C ILE A 25 3.92 6.05 66.51
N SER A 26 3.39 7.14 65.93
CA SER A 26 2.05 7.64 66.23
C SER A 26 0.97 6.99 65.35
N VAL A 27 -0.29 7.10 65.77
CA VAL A 27 -1.45 6.64 64.97
C VAL A 27 -1.50 7.35 63.61
N GLY A 28 -1.09 8.62 63.54
CA GLY A 28 -1.01 9.38 62.29
C GLY A 28 -0.03 8.79 61.27
N ALA A 29 1.08 8.21 61.73
CA ALA A 29 2.05 7.55 60.85
C ALA A 29 1.47 6.29 60.19
N ILE A 30 0.59 5.55 60.88
CA ILE A 30 -0.11 4.39 60.33
C ILE A 30 -1.05 4.81 59.21
N THR A 31 -1.83 5.87 59.42
CA THR A 31 -2.74 6.41 58.41
C THR A 31 -2.00 6.86 57.15
N LEU A 32 -0.86 7.55 57.31
CA LEU A 32 -0.02 7.99 56.20
C LEU A 32 0.57 6.80 55.43
N ALA A 33 1.15 5.83 56.12
CA ALA A 33 1.75 4.64 55.50
C ALA A 33 0.70 3.82 54.73
N THR A 34 -0.47 3.59 55.34
CA THR A 34 -1.57 2.84 54.72
C THR A 34 -2.11 3.57 53.49
N GLY A 35 -2.30 4.90 53.58
CA GLY A 35 -2.74 5.72 52.45
C GLY A 35 -1.77 5.70 51.26
N LEU A 36 -0.47 5.77 51.53
CA LEU A 36 0.58 5.65 50.50
C LEU A 36 0.58 4.29 49.81
N VAL A 37 0.42 3.20 50.59
CA VAL A 37 0.37 1.84 50.04
C VAL A 37 -0.87 1.63 49.17
N ILE A 38 -2.04 2.13 49.58
CA ILE A 38 -3.26 2.08 48.74
C ILE A 38 -3.03 2.84 47.43
N ARG A 39 -2.37 4.01 47.47
CA ARG A 39 -2.04 4.76 46.26
C ARG A 39 -1.13 3.98 45.31
N ILE A 40 -0.10 3.31 45.84
CA ILE A 40 0.81 2.46 45.05
C ILE A 40 0.06 1.25 44.45
N HIS A 41 -0.85 0.64 45.22
CA HIS A 41 -1.69 -0.46 44.73
C HIS A 41 -2.51 -0.04 43.52
N ASN A 42 -3.19 1.12 43.61
CA ASN A 42 -4.01 1.65 42.51
C ASN A 42 -3.17 1.99 41.27
N MET A 43 -1.99 2.60 41.46
CA MET A 43 -1.07 2.92 40.35
C MET A 43 -0.55 1.65 39.65
N SER A 44 -0.36 0.56 40.37
CA SER A 44 0.14 -0.70 39.79
C SER A 44 -0.82 -1.29 38.75
N GLY A 45 -2.12 -1.15 38.96
CA GLY A 45 -3.13 -1.56 37.98
C GLY A 45 -3.02 -0.76 36.69
N TRP A 46 -2.97 0.58 36.82
CA TRP A 46 -2.80 1.47 35.66
C TRP A 46 -1.50 1.20 34.91
N ILE A 47 -0.38 0.97 35.61
CA ILE A 47 0.91 0.65 35.00
C ILE A 47 0.82 -0.62 34.15
N MET A 48 0.19 -1.69 34.65
CA MET A 48 0.04 -2.93 33.88
C MET A 48 -0.80 -2.72 32.61
N TRP A 49 -1.90 -1.95 32.71
CA TRP A 49 -2.69 -1.59 31.53
C TRP A 49 -1.87 -0.80 30.51
N THR A 50 -1.09 0.19 30.94
CA THR A 50 -0.21 0.97 30.06
C THR A 50 0.85 0.09 29.41
N VAL A 51 1.50 -0.80 30.17
CA VAL A 51 2.53 -1.72 29.64
C VAL A 51 1.93 -2.65 28.59
N ASN A 52 0.78 -3.28 28.87
CA ASN A 52 0.11 -4.13 27.90
C ASN A 52 -0.29 -3.35 26.63
N GLY A 53 -0.82 -2.14 26.80
CA GLY A 53 -1.16 -1.25 25.68
C GLY A 53 0.04 -0.92 24.81
N ILE A 54 1.21 -0.62 25.41
CA ILE A 54 2.45 -0.39 24.66
C ILE A 54 2.82 -1.61 23.81
N PHE A 55 2.70 -2.83 24.35
CA PHE A 55 3.00 -4.04 23.58
C PHE A 55 2.00 -4.28 22.44
N GLU A 56 0.71 -4.01 22.66
CA GLU A 56 -0.34 -4.11 21.64
C GLU A 56 -0.12 -3.07 20.52
N ASP A 57 0.20 -1.83 20.88
CA ASP A 57 0.52 -0.76 19.93
C ASP A 57 1.76 -1.09 19.12
N ILE A 58 2.81 -1.64 19.75
CA ILE A 58 4.00 -2.11 19.04
C ILE A 58 3.64 -3.20 18.02
N GLY A 59 2.81 -4.18 18.41
CA GLY A 59 2.35 -5.22 17.50
C GLY A 59 1.59 -4.64 16.30
N SER A 60 0.66 -3.71 16.58
CA SER A 60 -0.12 -3.02 15.54
C SER A 60 0.76 -2.22 14.57
N VAL A 61 1.78 -1.55 15.09
CA VAL A 61 2.76 -0.82 14.27
C VAL A 61 3.59 -1.78 13.43
N GLN A 62 4.05 -2.91 13.99
CA GLN A 62 4.81 -3.91 13.24
C GLN A 62 4.00 -4.50 12.08
N ASP A 63 2.73 -4.84 12.30
CA ASP A 63 1.83 -5.36 11.27
C ASP A 63 1.53 -4.29 10.20
N GLY A 64 1.26 -3.05 10.63
CA GLY A 64 1.07 -1.93 9.72
C GLY A 64 2.31 -1.67 8.85
N MET A 65 3.50 -1.78 9.44
CA MET A 65 4.76 -1.61 8.73
C MET A 65 4.95 -2.66 7.62
N GLN A 66 4.57 -3.92 7.83
CA GLN A 66 4.68 -4.94 6.77
C GLN A 66 3.92 -4.60 5.49
N THR A 67 2.84 -3.81 5.62
CA THR A 67 2.05 -3.34 4.47
C THR A 67 2.66 -2.08 3.86
N ILE A 68 3.06 -1.11 4.68
CA ILE A 68 3.55 0.19 4.21
C ILE A 68 4.97 0.09 3.63
N SER A 69 5.80 -0.83 4.14
CA SER A 69 7.21 -0.95 3.75
C SER A 69 7.45 -1.85 2.53
N GLN A 70 6.40 -2.24 1.79
CA GLN A 70 6.57 -3.03 0.58
C GLN A 70 7.32 -2.18 -0.48
N PRO A 71 8.40 -2.68 -1.08
CA PRO A 71 9.13 -1.94 -2.09
C PRO A 71 8.25 -1.71 -3.32
N VAL A 72 8.27 -0.51 -3.87
CA VAL A 72 7.65 -0.21 -5.17
C VAL A 72 8.48 -0.92 -6.24
N LEU A 73 7.88 -1.91 -6.90
CA LEU A 73 8.56 -2.78 -7.86
C LEU A 73 8.98 -2.06 -9.16
N VAL A 74 8.20 -1.08 -9.61
CA VAL A 74 8.45 -0.33 -10.84
C VAL A 74 8.62 1.15 -10.50
N GLN A 75 9.82 1.66 -10.71
CA GLN A 75 10.15 3.07 -10.46
C GLN A 75 10.60 3.76 -11.74
N ASP A 76 10.35 5.05 -11.81
CA ASP A 76 10.87 5.87 -12.89
C ASP A 76 12.39 5.99 -12.72
N ALA A 77 13.13 5.98 -13.84
CA ALA A 77 14.56 6.28 -13.81
C ALA A 77 14.78 7.70 -13.23
N PRO A 78 15.89 7.96 -12.52
CA PRO A 78 16.17 9.28 -11.94
C PRO A 78 16.15 10.43 -12.95
N ASP A 79 16.44 10.14 -14.21
CA ASP A 79 16.49 11.03 -15.37
C ASP A 79 15.31 10.80 -16.34
N ALA A 80 14.25 10.12 -15.90
CA ALA A 80 13.10 9.83 -16.73
C ALA A 80 12.44 11.11 -17.26
N VAL A 81 12.20 11.15 -18.56
CA VAL A 81 11.57 12.29 -19.25
C VAL A 81 10.10 11.97 -19.59
N PRO A 82 9.22 12.97 -19.74
CA PRO A 82 7.88 12.72 -20.24
C PRO A 82 7.90 12.15 -21.66
N LEU A 83 7.15 11.07 -21.89
CA LEU A 83 6.95 10.46 -23.20
C LEU A 83 6.32 11.45 -24.18
N GLN A 84 6.93 11.62 -25.34
CA GLN A 84 6.42 12.46 -26.42
C GLN A 84 5.89 11.59 -27.57
N VAL A 85 4.58 11.42 -27.66
CA VAL A 85 3.96 10.62 -28.73
C VAL A 85 3.64 11.53 -29.92
N THR A 86 4.19 11.18 -31.10
CA THR A 86 3.98 11.92 -32.35
C THR A 86 3.16 11.13 -33.35
N HIS A 87 3.47 9.84 -33.51
CA HIS A 87 2.84 8.95 -34.48
C HIS A 87 2.12 7.77 -33.81
N GLY A 88 2.59 7.33 -32.64
CA GLY A 88 2.03 6.20 -31.90
C GLY A 88 2.45 4.82 -32.43
N GLN A 89 3.65 4.72 -33.00
CA GLN A 89 4.24 3.43 -33.34
C GLN A 89 4.67 2.70 -32.07
N VAL A 90 4.38 1.40 -31.96
CA VAL A 90 4.79 0.55 -30.83
C VAL A 90 5.69 -0.57 -31.33
N GLN A 91 6.82 -0.79 -30.67
CA GLN A 91 7.76 -1.86 -31.01
C GLN A 91 8.13 -2.66 -29.76
N PHE A 92 7.95 -3.97 -29.82
CA PHE A 92 8.45 -4.93 -28.86
C PHE A 92 9.71 -5.54 -29.47
N GLU A 93 10.85 -5.38 -28.81
CA GLU A 93 12.15 -5.88 -29.29
C GLU A 93 12.65 -6.98 -28.35
N HIS A 94 12.60 -8.22 -28.83
CA HIS A 94 13.11 -9.43 -28.17
C HIS A 94 12.67 -9.53 -26.71
N ILE A 95 11.38 -9.30 -26.43
CA ILE A 95 10.93 -9.20 -25.04
C ILE A 95 10.82 -10.59 -24.39
N HIS A 96 11.29 -10.69 -23.14
CA HIS A 96 11.11 -11.86 -22.29
C HIS A 96 10.41 -11.45 -21.00
N PHE A 97 9.36 -12.19 -20.64
CA PHE A 97 8.61 -11.91 -19.42
C PHE A 97 8.03 -13.15 -18.74
N HIS A 98 8.09 -13.21 -17.40
CA HIS A 98 7.60 -14.38 -16.65
C HIS A 98 7.04 -14.13 -15.23
N TYR A 99 6.72 -12.89 -14.82
CA TYR A 99 6.20 -12.58 -13.47
C TYR A 99 7.09 -13.12 -12.33
N GLY A 100 8.42 -13.07 -12.50
CA GLY A 100 9.35 -13.66 -11.54
C GLY A 100 9.29 -15.19 -11.38
N LYS A 101 8.51 -15.90 -12.21
CA LYS A 101 8.52 -17.37 -12.27
C LYS A 101 9.75 -17.87 -13.03
N ARG A 102 10.01 -19.18 -13.03
CA ARG A 102 11.16 -19.78 -13.75
C ARG A 102 11.03 -19.73 -15.29
N GLY A 103 10.01 -19.06 -15.84
CA GLY A 103 9.79 -18.89 -17.28
C GLY A 103 8.31 -19.00 -17.69
N GLY A 104 8.04 -18.83 -18.99
CA GLY A 104 6.85 -19.41 -19.62
C GLY A 104 5.68 -18.49 -19.97
N VAL A 105 5.82 -17.15 -19.97
CA VAL A 105 4.73 -16.26 -20.45
C VAL A 105 5.07 -15.62 -21.79
N ILE A 106 6.18 -14.89 -21.89
CA ILE A 106 6.69 -14.35 -23.15
C ILE A 106 8.18 -14.70 -23.24
N ALA A 107 8.60 -15.29 -24.36
CA ALA A 107 9.95 -15.82 -24.54
C ALA A 107 10.52 -15.40 -25.91
N GLY A 108 11.01 -14.16 -26.00
CA GLY A 108 11.63 -13.62 -27.20
C GLY A 108 10.61 -13.21 -28.25
N LEU A 109 9.70 -12.31 -27.90
CA LEU A 109 8.71 -11.78 -28.84
C LEU A 109 9.21 -10.49 -29.49
N ASP A 110 9.16 -10.48 -30.82
CA ASP A 110 9.28 -9.28 -31.65
C ASP A 110 7.93 -8.96 -32.28
N LEU A 111 7.48 -7.72 -32.10
CA LEU A 111 6.23 -7.23 -32.67
C LEU A 111 6.35 -5.74 -32.96
N GLN A 112 6.06 -5.35 -34.19
CA GLN A 112 5.97 -3.95 -34.58
C GLN A 112 4.55 -3.63 -34.99
N VAL A 113 3.98 -2.60 -34.35
CA VAL A 113 2.67 -2.02 -34.67
C VAL A 113 2.91 -0.62 -35.21
N ARG A 114 2.56 -0.40 -36.47
CA ARG A 114 2.74 0.90 -37.14
C ARG A 114 1.74 1.92 -36.62
N ALA A 115 2.09 3.20 -36.76
CA ALA A 115 1.19 4.29 -36.45
C ALA A 115 -0.17 4.14 -37.16
N GLY A 116 -1.26 4.17 -36.39
CA GLY A 116 -2.63 4.00 -36.90
C GLY A 116 -3.02 2.57 -37.30
N GLU A 117 -2.13 1.60 -37.15
CA GLU A 117 -2.42 0.19 -37.43
C GLU A 117 -3.36 -0.40 -36.38
N LYS A 118 -4.34 -1.18 -36.85
CA LYS A 118 -5.25 -1.93 -35.98
C LYS A 118 -4.88 -3.40 -36.04
N ILE A 119 -4.43 -3.94 -34.92
CA ILE A 119 -4.07 -5.36 -34.79
C ILE A 119 -5.02 -6.08 -33.85
N GLY A 120 -5.21 -7.38 -34.07
CA GLY A 120 -5.93 -8.27 -33.16
C GLY A 120 -4.99 -9.34 -32.62
N LEU A 121 -4.86 -9.42 -31.30
CA LEU A 121 -4.06 -10.46 -30.65
C LEU A 121 -4.95 -11.66 -30.28
N VAL A 122 -4.77 -12.77 -30.98
CA VAL A 122 -5.56 -14.00 -30.79
C VAL A 122 -4.70 -15.15 -30.32
N GLY A 123 -5.27 -16.05 -29.53
CA GLY A 123 -4.58 -17.23 -29.01
C GLY A 123 -5.33 -17.87 -27.84
N PRO A 124 -4.95 -19.09 -27.43
CA PRO A 124 -5.60 -19.79 -26.33
C PRO A 124 -5.53 -19.00 -25.02
N SER A 125 -6.40 -19.33 -24.06
CA SER A 125 -6.30 -18.77 -22.71
C SER A 125 -4.91 -19.07 -22.12
N GLY A 126 -4.30 -18.08 -21.45
CA GLY A 126 -2.94 -18.21 -20.92
C GLY A 126 -1.80 -17.95 -21.90
N ALA A 127 -2.07 -17.69 -23.19
CA ALA A 127 -1.02 -17.40 -24.19
C ALA A 127 -0.26 -16.06 -24.00
N GLY A 128 -0.40 -15.38 -22.86
CA GLY A 128 0.30 -14.12 -22.58
C GLY A 128 -0.37 -12.84 -23.14
N LYS A 129 -1.60 -12.92 -23.66
CA LYS A 129 -2.30 -11.75 -24.27
C LYS A 129 -2.46 -10.57 -23.31
N SER A 130 -3.06 -10.81 -22.14
CA SER A 130 -3.23 -9.79 -21.11
C SER A 130 -1.87 -9.35 -20.54
N THR A 131 -0.89 -10.25 -20.52
CA THR A 131 0.47 -9.93 -20.10
C THR A 131 1.15 -8.94 -21.05
N LEU A 132 0.96 -9.08 -22.36
CA LEU A 132 1.48 -8.15 -23.36
C LEU A 132 0.94 -6.72 -23.14
N VAL A 133 -0.35 -6.61 -22.83
CA VAL A 133 -0.98 -5.32 -22.48
C VAL A 133 -0.40 -4.77 -21.16
N ASN A 134 -0.21 -5.62 -20.15
CA ASN A 134 0.33 -5.21 -18.85
C ASN A 134 1.77 -4.69 -18.94
N VAL A 135 2.63 -5.33 -19.74
CA VAL A 135 4.02 -4.85 -19.94
C VAL A 135 4.07 -3.59 -20.81
N LEU A 136 3.16 -3.44 -21.78
CA LEU A 136 3.05 -2.19 -22.55
C LEU A 136 2.64 -0.99 -21.67
N LEU A 137 1.77 -1.21 -20.69
CA LEU A 137 1.39 -0.22 -19.67
C LEU A 137 2.46 -0.04 -18.57
N ARG A 138 3.58 -0.77 -18.69
CA ARG A 138 4.66 -0.86 -17.71
C ARG A 138 4.13 -1.06 -16.29
N LEU A 139 3.20 -2.00 -16.13
CA LEU A 139 2.77 -2.48 -14.80
C LEU A 139 3.80 -3.44 -14.20
N TYR A 140 4.69 -3.97 -15.05
CA TYR A 140 5.84 -4.79 -14.71
C TYR A 140 6.99 -4.39 -15.63
N ASP A 141 8.22 -4.37 -15.11
CA ASP A 141 9.41 -4.26 -15.95
C ASP A 141 9.72 -5.62 -16.60
N LEU A 142 10.38 -5.57 -17.76
CA LEU A 142 10.77 -6.76 -18.51
C LEU A 142 12.03 -7.39 -17.91
N GLU A 143 12.11 -8.72 -17.98
CA GLU A 143 13.32 -9.46 -17.62
C GLU A 143 14.41 -9.32 -18.70
N GLN A 144 14.02 -9.26 -19.99
CA GLN A 144 14.92 -8.96 -21.12
C GLN A 144 14.17 -8.27 -22.26
N GLY A 145 14.93 -7.60 -23.14
CA GLY A 145 14.40 -6.84 -24.27
C GLY A 145 13.89 -5.46 -23.85
N ARG A 146 13.16 -4.79 -24.76
CA ARG A 146 12.58 -3.46 -24.49
C ARG A 146 11.33 -3.22 -25.32
N ILE A 147 10.55 -2.23 -24.89
CA ILE A 147 9.37 -1.75 -25.61
C ILE A 147 9.57 -0.28 -25.93
N LEU A 148 9.38 0.08 -27.20
CA LEU A 148 9.54 1.43 -27.70
C LEU A 148 8.19 2.00 -28.14
N ILE A 149 7.94 3.26 -27.82
CA ILE A 149 6.87 4.07 -28.43
C ILE A 149 7.51 5.23 -29.17
N ASP A 150 7.29 5.31 -30.49
CA ASP A 150 7.96 6.27 -31.38
C ASP A 150 9.50 6.32 -31.18
N GLY A 151 10.10 5.15 -30.93
CA GLY A 151 11.54 4.99 -30.70
C GLY A 151 12.03 5.33 -29.28
N GLN A 152 11.15 5.79 -28.38
CA GLN A 152 11.47 6.04 -26.98
C GLN A 152 11.21 4.79 -26.14
N ASP A 153 12.20 4.36 -25.36
CA ASP A 153 12.05 3.24 -24.45
C ASP A 153 11.12 3.58 -23.29
N ILE A 154 10.06 2.79 -23.11
CA ILE A 154 9.06 3.03 -22.06
C ILE A 154 9.65 2.91 -20.64
N ALA A 155 10.80 2.23 -20.49
CA ALA A 155 11.50 2.13 -19.22
C ALA A 155 12.22 3.44 -18.82
N GLN A 156 12.50 4.32 -19.79
CA GLN A 156 13.26 5.56 -19.63
C GLN A 156 12.37 6.82 -19.58
N VAL A 157 11.05 6.64 -19.65
CA VAL A 157 10.08 7.72 -19.55
C VAL A 157 9.29 7.64 -18.26
N THR A 158 8.65 8.76 -17.87
CA THR A 158 7.81 8.77 -16.66
C THR A 158 6.57 7.91 -16.84
N GLN A 159 6.21 7.11 -15.83
CA GLN A 159 5.03 6.23 -15.88
C GLN A 159 3.73 7.00 -16.13
N GLU A 160 3.58 8.19 -15.54
CA GLU A 160 2.40 9.03 -15.73
C GLU A 160 2.23 9.44 -17.20
N SER A 161 3.32 9.88 -17.84
CA SER A 161 3.28 10.28 -19.25
C SER A 161 2.99 9.10 -20.17
N LEU A 162 3.56 7.92 -19.91
CA LEU A 162 3.27 6.70 -20.66
C LEU A 162 1.78 6.32 -20.58
N ARG A 163 1.25 6.19 -19.37
CA ARG A 163 -0.13 5.75 -19.15
C ARG A 163 -1.15 6.79 -19.57
N GLY A 164 -0.80 8.08 -19.51
CA GLY A 164 -1.63 9.18 -20.01
C GLY A 164 -1.84 9.17 -21.53
N GLN A 165 -0.96 8.48 -22.29
CA GLN A 165 -1.06 8.37 -23.75
C GLN A 165 -1.79 7.09 -24.21
N ILE A 166 -2.16 6.20 -23.29
CA ILE A 166 -2.79 4.91 -23.61
C ILE A 166 -4.22 4.86 -23.07
N GLY A 167 -5.19 4.79 -23.98
CA GLY A 167 -6.57 4.44 -23.62
C GLY A 167 -6.74 2.94 -23.44
N LEU A 168 -7.11 2.49 -22.23
CA LEU A 168 -7.36 1.09 -21.93
C LEU A 168 -8.85 0.85 -21.66
N VAL A 169 -9.42 -0.16 -22.31
CA VAL A 169 -10.74 -0.71 -21.99
C VAL A 169 -10.54 -2.14 -21.48
N THR A 170 -10.91 -2.39 -20.22
CA THR A 170 -10.75 -3.69 -19.58
C THR A 170 -11.88 -4.64 -19.95
N GLN A 171 -11.65 -5.94 -19.78
CA GLN A 171 -12.68 -6.96 -19.99
C GLN A 171 -13.82 -6.82 -18.96
N ASP A 172 -13.47 -6.64 -17.69
CA ASP A 172 -14.42 -6.38 -16.62
C ASP A 172 -14.39 -4.88 -16.30
N THR A 173 -15.44 -4.16 -16.68
CA THR A 173 -15.57 -2.72 -16.40
C THR A 173 -16.16 -2.53 -15.01
N SER A 174 -15.37 -1.97 -14.08
CA SER A 174 -15.85 -1.61 -12.74
C SER A 174 -16.17 -0.12 -12.67
N LEU A 175 -17.29 0.23 -12.03
CA LEU A 175 -17.63 1.60 -11.71
C LEU A 175 -17.32 1.88 -10.23
N LEU A 176 -16.74 3.06 -9.97
CA LEU A 176 -16.59 3.56 -8.61
C LEU A 176 -17.98 3.86 -8.01
N HIS A 177 -18.11 3.73 -6.69
CA HIS A 177 -19.29 4.11 -5.91
C HIS A 177 -19.48 5.64 -5.87
N ARG A 178 -19.76 6.21 -7.04
CA ARG A 178 -19.93 7.64 -7.34
C ARG A 178 -20.94 7.81 -8.47
N SER A 179 -21.23 9.05 -8.86
CA SER A 179 -22.14 9.31 -9.97
C SER A 179 -21.58 8.78 -11.30
N ILE A 180 -22.46 8.54 -12.28
CA ILE A 180 -22.06 8.18 -13.65
C ILE A 180 -21.18 9.29 -14.24
N ARG A 181 -21.53 10.56 -13.99
CA ARG A 181 -20.74 11.72 -14.41
C ARG A 181 -19.29 11.63 -13.90
N ASP A 182 -19.10 11.32 -12.63
CA ASP A 182 -17.77 11.25 -12.03
C ASP A 182 -16.96 10.06 -12.56
N ASN A 183 -17.63 8.94 -12.86
CA ASN A 183 -17.00 7.80 -13.52
C ASN A 183 -16.56 8.14 -14.95
N LEU A 184 -17.37 8.91 -15.70
CA LEU A 184 -17.01 9.35 -17.06
C LEU A 184 -15.82 10.34 -17.05
N LEU A 185 -15.79 11.25 -16.07
CA LEU A 185 -14.69 12.22 -15.92
C LEU A 185 -13.42 11.61 -15.32
N TYR A 186 -13.46 10.37 -14.81
CA TYR A 186 -12.31 9.72 -14.20
C TYR A 186 -11.08 9.68 -15.13
N GLY A 187 -11.28 9.39 -16.42
CA GLY A 187 -10.20 9.35 -17.41
C GLY A 187 -9.62 10.72 -17.77
N ARG A 188 -10.37 11.81 -17.55
CA ARG A 188 -9.89 13.19 -17.75
C ARG A 188 -10.67 14.14 -16.82
N PRO A 189 -10.23 14.31 -15.56
CA PRO A 189 -11.00 15.05 -14.55
C PRO A 189 -11.27 16.52 -14.89
N GLN A 190 -10.42 17.11 -15.73
CA GLN A 190 -10.48 18.50 -16.19
C GLN A 190 -11.38 18.67 -17.44
N ALA A 191 -12.03 17.61 -17.94
CA ALA A 191 -12.86 17.70 -19.14
C ALA A 191 -14.14 18.50 -18.87
N SER A 192 -14.54 19.32 -19.86
CA SER A 192 -15.79 20.07 -19.77
C SER A 192 -17.02 19.17 -19.99
N ASP A 193 -18.19 19.62 -19.54
CA ASP A 193 -19.44 18.87 -19.75
C ASP A 193 -19.72 18.62 -21.24
N ALA A 194 -19.37 19.56 -22.11
CA ALA A 194 -19.51 19.39 -23.56
C ALA A 194 -18.62 18.25 -24.10
N GLN A 195 -17.35 18.18 -23.66
CA GLN A 195 -16.41 17.11 -24.05
C GLN A 195 -16.87 15.75 -23.54
N MET A 196 -17.36 15.69 -22.29
CA MET A 196 -17.93 14.47 -21.72
C MET A 196 -19.12 13.99 -22.53
N LEU A 197 -20.07 14.88 -22.86
CA LEU A 197 -21.25 14.52 -23.67
C LEU A 197 -20.86 14.05 -25.07
N GLU A 198 -19.83 14.64 -25.68
CA GLU A 198 -19.29 14.18 -26.96
C GLU A 198 -18.71 12.76 -26.87
N ALA A 199 -17.93 12.47 -25.82
CA ALA A 199 -17.38 11.14 -25.59
C ALA A 199 -18.49 10.08 -25.43
N VAL A 200 -19.56 10.40 -24.69
CA VAL A 200 -20.73 9.53 -24.54
C VAL A 200 -21.42 9.28 -25.89
N ARG A 201 -21.54 10.30 -26.74
CA ARG A 201 -22.12 10.12 -28.09
C ARG A 201 -21.27 9.20 -28.96
N LYS A 202 -19.94 9.32 -28.91
CA LYS A 202 -19.01 8.46 -29.66
C LYS A 202 -19.03 7.02 -29.18
N ALA A 203 -19.16 6.79 -27.87
CA ALA A 203 -19.21 5.44 -27.30
C ALA A 203 -20.52 4.68 -27.63
N ARG A 204 -21.60 5.40 -27.95
CA ARG A 204 -22.88 4.79 -28.35
C ARG A 204 -22.92 4.38 -29.83
N ALA A 205 -22.10 5.01 -30.67
CA ALA A 205 -22.07 4.81 -32.12
C ALA A 205 -21.28 3.55 -32.48
#